data_AF-A0A6A0QQU9-F1
#
_entry.id   AF-A0A6A0QQU9-F1
#
_cell.length_a   1.000
_cell.length_b   1.000
_cell.length_c   1.000
_cell.angle_alpha   90.00
_cell.angle_beta   90.00
_cell.angle_gamma   90.00
#
_symmetry.space_group_name_H-M   'P 1'
#
loop_
_entity.id
_entity.type
_entity.pdbx_description
1 polymer ?
#
loop_
_entity_poly.entity_id
_entity_poly.type
_entity_poly.pdbx_seq_one_letter_code
_entity_poly.pdbx_strand_id
1 'polypeptide(L)'
;MLKIRKRFMVPAAMMVVLAVLTGCAADDAAPLSDSVNPPSAAGACLEGVPDCNDTPGDLGLPPNLGEEPSDGPVVADDGISVVQALSEGGSDPIAVTGFFISDGSGAWLCEAMAESYPPQCGGERLSVSNPDAMGALVLIEEGDTQWYEGSLTLMGTVSDGTFTILTDPDG
;
A
#
# COMPACT_ATOMS: atom_id res chain seq x y z
N MET A 1 -33.63 30.37 39.20
CA MET A 1 -32.64 29.44 38.65
C MET A 1 -33.23 28.04 38.68
N LEU A 2 -33.61 27.51 37.51
CA LEU A 2 -34.32 26.24 37.34
C LEU A 2 -33.43 25.34 36.48
N LYS A 3 -32.94 24.22 37.03
CA LYS A 3 -32.41 23.12 36.21
C LYS A 3 -33.05 21.81 36.68
N ILE A 4 -34.02 21.42 35.86
CA ILE A 4 -34.94 20.31 35.94
C ILE A 4 -34.18 18.98 35.90
N ARG A 5 -34.54 18.08 36.80
CA ARG A 5 -34.12 16.66 36.80
C ARG A 5 -34.82 15.95 35.64
N LYS A 6 -34.10 15.13 34.87
CA LYS A 6 -34.72 14.03 34.13
C LYS A 6 -33.77 12.84 34.07
N ARG A 7 -34.15 11.82 34.86
CA ARG A 7 -33.67 10.44 34.77
C ARG A 7 -34.16 9.89 33.43
N PHE A 8 -33.25 9.43 32.59
CA PHE A 8 -33.57 8.48 31.52
C PHE A 8 -32.89 7.16 31.87
N MET A 9 -33.68 6.30 32.47
CA MET A 9 -33.51 4.86 32.49
C MET A 9 -34.36 4.32 31.33
N VAL A 10 -33.96 3.18 30.73
CA VAL A 10 -34.66 2.30 29.75
C VAL A 10 -33.81 2.11 28.47
N PRO A 11 -33.63 0.88 27.93
CA PRO A 11 -33.38 -0.41 28.58
C PRO A 11 -32.25 -1.21 27.87
N ALA A 12 -31.77 -2.27 28.52
CA ALA A 12 -31.06 -3.36 27.84
C ALA A 12 -32.04 -4.13 26.93
N ALA A 13 -31.67 -4.32 25.65
CA ALA A 13 -32.29 -5.26 24.72
C ALA A 13 -31.13 -5.95 23.99
N MET A 14 -30.72 -7.14 24.42
CA MET A 14 -31.26 -8.44 24.01
C MET A 14 -30.77 -8.85 22.60
N MET A 15 -29.68 -9.62 22.63
CA MET A 15 -29.25 -10.68 21.72
C MET A 15 -30.16 -11.00 20.52
N VAL A 16 -29.57 -11.03 19.33
CA VAL A 16 -29.82 -12.10 18.34
C VAL A 16 -28.48 -12.58 17.81
N VAL A 17 -28.07 -13.75 18.30
CA VAL A 17 -27.04 -14.59 17.68
C VAL A 17 -27.73 -15.36 16.57
N LEU A 18 -27.32 -15.18 15.32
CA LEU A 18 -27.73 -16.04 14.20
C LEU A 18 -26.50 -16.81 13.73
N ALA A 19 -26.34 -18.02 14.27
CA ALA A 19 -25.43 -19.02 13.74
C ALA A 19 -26.16 -19.80 12.63
N VAL A 20 -25.65 -19.74 11.40
CA VAL A 20 -26.03 -20.68 10.33
C VAL A 20 -24.82 -21.53 10.03
N LEU A 21 -24.87 -22.78 10.51
CA LEU A 21 -23.92 -23.86 10.23
C LEU A 21 -24.53 -24.75 9.14
N THR A 22 -23.87 -24.82 7.98
CA THR A 22 -23.98 -25.90 6.99
C THR A 22 -22.70 -25.79 6.14
N GLY A 23 -21.86 -26.79 5.90
CA GLY A 23 -21.93 -28.25 6.01
C GLY A 23 -21.11 -28.81 4.82
N CYS A 24 -20.24 -29.79 5.09
CA CYS A 24 -19.18 -30.35 4.24
C CYS A 24 -19.65 -31.13 2.98
N ALA A 25 -18.77 -31.29 1.96
CA ALA A 25 -18.08 -32.57 1.63
C ALA A 25 -17.62 -32.71 0.14
N ALA A 26 -16.38 -33.19 -0.01
CA ALA A 26 -15.82 -34.16 -0.97
C ALA A 26 -15.78 -33.82 -2.48
N ASP A 27 -14.59 -33.61 -3.06
CA ASP A 27 -13.67 -34.61 -3.65
C ASP A 27 -14.06 -35.02 -5.08
N ASP A 28 -13.34 -34.50 -6.08
CA ASP A 28 -13.11 -35.24 -7.32
C ASP A 28 -11.65 -35.06 -7.76
N ALA A 29 -10.94 -36.19 -7.74
CA ALA A 29 -9.56 -36.32 -8.13
C ALA A 29 -9.46 -37.08 -9.46
N ALA A 30 -8.45 -36.70 -10.25
CA ALA A 30 -7.74 -37.43 -11.31
C ALA A 30 -8.05 -36.99 -12.76
N PRO A 31 -7.16 -37.28 -13.75
CA PRO A 31 -5.77 -37.76 -13.68
C PRO A 31 -4.75 -36.89 -14.47
N LEU A 32 -3.49 -37.27 -14.27
CA LEU A 32 -2.26 -36.86 -14.97
C LEU A 32 -2.34 -37.02 -16.49
N SER A 33 -1.69 -36.10 -17.20
CA SER A 33 -1.00 -36.31 -18.48
C SER A 33 0.12 -35.27 -18.52
N ASP A 34 1.32 -35.60 -18.03
CA ASP A 34 2.40 -36.19 -18.82
C ASP A 34 2.45 -35.62 -20.25
N SER A 35 3.29 -34.61 -20.42
CA SER A 35 4.03 -34.47 -21.67
C SER A 35 5.37 -33.81 -21.40
N VAL A 36 6.35 -34.69 -21.21
CA VAL A 36 7.68 -34.66 -21.83
C VAL A 36 8.45 -33.34 -21.67
N ASN A 37 9.31 -33.37 -20.66
CA ASN A 37 10.54 -32.60 -20.62
C ASN A 37 11.54 -33.15 -21.65
N PRO A 38 12.07 -32.36 -22.60
CA PRO A 38 13.43 -32.53 -23.08
C PRO A 38 14.35 -31.60 -22.28
N PRO A 39 15.53 -32.09 -21.85
CA PRO A 39 16.42 -31.33 -21.00
C PRO A 39 16.93 -30.10 -21.76
N SER A 40 16.53 -28.90 -21.34
CA SER A 40 17.36 -27.73 -21.60
C SER A 40 18.64 -27.96 -20.82
N ALA A 41 19.65 -28.35 -21.59
CA ALA A 41 21.00 -28.59 -21.20
C ALA A 41 21.41 -27.60 -20.11
N ALA A 42 21.89 -28.15 -18.99
CA ALA A 42 22.95 -27.48 -18.26
C ALA A 42 23.97 -27.04 -19.31
N GLY A 43 24.07 -25.73 -19.53
CA GLY A 43 25.11 -25.14 -20.35
C GLY A 43 26.43 -25.55 -19.74
N ALA A 44 27.01 -26.63 -20.27
CA ALA A 44 28.38 -26.98 -20.02
C ALA A 44 29.20 -25.86 -20.64
N CYS A 45 29.66 -24.93 -19.79
CA CYS A 45 30.66 -23.96 -20.18
C CYS A 45 31.86 -24.76 -20.68
N LEU A 46 32.18 -24.64 -21.97
CA LEU A 46 33.47 -25.07 -22.49
C LEU A 46 34.55 -24.28 -21.75
N GLU A 47 35.45 -24.99 -21.05
CA GLU A 47 36.59 -24.37 -20.37
C GLU A 47 37.45 -23.63 -21.41
N GLY A 48 37.42 -22.31 -21.38
CA GLY A 48 38.25 -21.45 -22.23
C GLY A 48 37.57 -20.26 -22.90
N VAL A 49 36.26 -20.03 -22.71
CA VAL A 49 35.59 -18.83 -23.23
C VAL A 49 35.16 -17.92 -22.07
N PRO A 50 35.81 -16.76 -21.87
CA PRO A 50 35.24 -15.71 -21.04
C PRO A 50 34.08 -15.06 -21.80
N ASP A 51 33.02 -14.74 -21.07
CA ASP A 51 31.78 -14.10 -21.54
C ASP A 51 30.80 -14.98 -22.35
N CYS A 52 29.84 -15.54 -21.64
CA CYS A 52 28.58 -16.05 -22.21
C CYS A 52 27.36 -15.43 -21.51
N ASN A 53 27.50 -14.20 -21.00
CA ASN A 53 26.39 -13.42 -20.48
C ASN A 53 26.34 -12.04 -21.13
N ASP A 54 26.28 -12.01 -22.47
CA ASP A 54 25.90 -10.81 -23.22
C ASP A 54 24.38 -10.76 -23.35
N THR A 55 23.77 -10.14 -22.34
CA THR A 55 22.42 -9.59 -22.38
C THR A 55 22.32 -8.58 -23.53
N PRO A 56 21.47 -8.79 -24.56
CA PRO A 56 21.23 -7.77 -25.57
C PRO A 56 20.22 -6.76 -25.01
N GLY A 57 20.71 -5.65 -24.47
CA GLY A 57 19.89 -4.56 -23.94
C GLY A 57 20.62 -3.42 -23.23
N ASP A 58 21.96 -3.44 -23.20
CA ASP A 58 22.78 -2.30 -22.78
C ASP A 58 22.67 -1.18 -23.83
N LEU A 59 21.75 -0.24 -23.59
CA LEU A 59 21.83 1.10 -24.14
C LEU A 59 22.46 1.98 -23.08
N GLY A 60 23.77 2.17 -23.23
CA GLY A 60 24.60 3.01 -22.38
C GLY A 60 23.98 4.38 -22.08
N LEU A 61 23.44 4.50 -20.87
CA LEU A 61 23.33 5.76 -20.15
C LEU A 61 24.55 5.85 -19.24
N PRO A 62 25.33 6.95 -19.24
CA PRO A 62 26.52 7.05 -18.41
C PRO A 62 26.14 6.94 -16.92
N PRO A 63 26.92 6.22 -16.08
CA PRO A 63 26.71 6.17 -14.65
C PRO A 63 27.23 7.46 -13.99
N ASN A 64 26.60 8.59 -14.30
CA ASN A 64 26.71 9.81 -13.48
C ASN A 64 25.72 10.89 -13.96
N LEU A 65 24.59 11.01 -13.29
CA LEU A 65 24.11 12.31 -12.83
C LEU A 65 23.96 12.10 -11.34
N GLY A 66 24.74 12.84 -10.53
CA GLY A 66 24.78 12.65 -9.09
C GLY A 66 23.38 12.50 -8.53
N GLU A 67 23.18 11.47 -7.72
CA GLU A 67 22.14 11.50 -6.70
C GLU A 67 22.37 12.79 -5.90
N GLU A 68 21.69 13.86 -6.30
CA GLU A 68 21.41 14.96 -5.40
C GLU A 68 20.63 14.34 -4.24
N PRO A 69 20.97 14.69 -2.99
CA PRO A 69 20.21 14.26 -1.86
C PRO A 69 18.74 14.57 -2.08
N SER A 70 17.95 13.56 -2.40
CA SER A 70 16.56 13.75 -2.71
C SER A 70 15.84 13.65 -1.37
N ASP A 71 15.60 14.82 -0.76
CA ASP A 71 14.81 15.03 0.48
C ASP A 71 13.33 14.65 0.25
N GLY A 72 13.10 13.45 -0.26
CA GLY A 72 11.82 12.94 -0.72
C GLY A 72 11.53 11.57 -0.10
N PRO A 73 10.26 11.14 -0.14
CA PRO A 73 9.86 9.86 0.42
C PRO A 73 10.53 8.72 -0.34
N VAL A 74 10.95 7.69 0.39
CA VAL A 74 11.47 6.46 -0.21
C VAL A 74 10.30 5.77 -0.93
N VAL A 75 10.34 5.77 -2.25
CA VAL A 75 9.36 5.09 -3.09
C VAL A 75 9.83 3.65 -3.27
N ALA A 76 9.11 2.68 -2.67
CA ALA A 76 9.40 1.27 -2.87
C ALA A 76 8.66 0.71 -4.10
N ASP A 77 9.28 -0.22 -4.82
CA ASP A 77 8.71 -0.84 -6.03
C ASP A 77 7.61 -1.88 -5.69
N ASP A 78 7.70 -2.50 -4.50
CA ASP A 78 6.74 -3.49 -3.99
C ASP A 78 6.18 -3.05 -2.62
N GLY A 79 5.12 -2.25 -2.61
CA GLY A 79 4.38 -1.88 -1.39
C GLY A 79 3.17 -2.78 -1.12
N ILE A 80 2.76 -2.87 0.15
CA ILE A 80 1.50 -3.52 0.54
C ILE A 80 0.32 -2.54 0.43
N SER A 81 -0.90 -3.05 0.31
CA SER A 81 -2.10 -2.19 0.24
C SER A 81 -2.44 -1.55 1.59
N VAL A 82 -3.32 -0.54 1.58
CA VAL A 82 -3.75 0.17 2.79
C VAL A 82 -4.47 -0.77 3.77
N VAL A 83 -5.34 -1.64 3.26
CA VAL A 83 -6.04 -2.66 4.06
C VAL A 83 -5.08 -3.66 4.70
N GLN A 84 -4.03 -4.07 3.98
CA GLN A 84 -3.03 -4.98 4.53
C GLN A 84 -2.20 -4.28 5.60
N ALA A 85 -1.77 -3.04 5.35
CA ALA A 85 -1.02 -2.24 6.31
C ALA A 85 -1.78 -1.98 7.61
N LEU A 86 -3.11 -1.78 7.54
CA LEU A 86 -3.99 -1.69 8.71
C LEU A 86 -4.07 -3.00 9.50
N SER A 87 -4.00 -4.13 8.81
CA SER A 87 -4.08 -5.47 9.41
C SER A 87 -2.76 -5.90 10.07
N GLU A 88 -1.64 -5.55 9.44
CA GLU A 88 -0.30 -5.87 9.93
C GLU A 88 0.11 -4.93 11.07
N GLY A 89 0.06 -3.61 10.82
CA GLY A 89 0.47 -2.59 11.77
C GLY A 89 1.85 -2.82 12.40
N GLY A 90 2.21 -1.96 13.35
CA GLY A 90 3.40 -2.11 14.18
C GLY A 90 4.42 -0.99 14.01
N SER A 91 5.58 -1.21 14.63
CA SER A 91 6.68 -0.23 14.66
C SER A 91 7.74 -0.48 13.60
N ASP A 92 7.65 -1.61 12.88
CA ASP A 92 8.58 -1.92 11.80
C ASP A 92 8.24 -1.11 10.55
N PRO A 93 9.25 -0.53 9.87
CA PRO A 93 9.05 0.15 8.59
C PRO A 93 8.48 -0.77 7.51
N ILE A 94 7.44 -0.31 6.84
CA ILE A 94 6.78 -0.98 5.73
C ILE A 94 6.52 0.01 4.59
N ALA A 95 6.56 -0.49 3.36
CA ALA A 95 6.14 0.27 2.18
C ALA A 95 4.64 0.09 1.96
N VAL A 96 3.88 1.18 1.90
CA VAL A 96 2.42 1.16 1.71
C VAL A 96 2.07 1.88 0.42
N THR A 97 1.31 1.19 -0.44
CA THR A 97 0.80 1.72 -1.70
C THR A 97 -0.65 2.16 -1.54
N GLY A 98 -0.96 3.39 -1.95
CA GLY A 98 -2.33 3.91 -1.93
C GLY A 98 -2.46 5.30 -2.57
N PHE A 99 -3.66 5.87 -2.51
CA PHE A 99 -3.96 7.18 -3.09
C PHE A 99 -3.90 8.26 -2.02
N PHE A 100 -3.12 9.31 -2.25
CA PHE A 100 -3.02 10.41 -1.30
C PHE A 100 -4.14 11.42 -1.51
N ILE A 101 -4.86 11.74 -0.44
CA ILE A 101 -5.84 12.83 -0.39
C ILE A 101 -5.66 13.59 0.92
N SER A 102 -5.64 14.92 0.87
CA SER A 102 -5.77 15.79 2.03
C SER A 102 -6.92 16.77 1.86
N ASP A 103 -7.65 17.02 2.93
CA ASP A 103 -8.68 18.06 3.00
C ASP A 103 -8.57 18.87 4.31
N GLY A 104 -9.47 19.83 4.53
CA GLY A 104 -9.52 20.64 5.75
C GLY A 104 -9.65 19.86 7.07
N SER A 105 -9.90 18.55 7.00
CA SER A 105 -10.00 17.64 8.15
C SER A 105 -8.74 16.80 8.39
N GLY A 106 -7.79 16.72 7.45
CA GLY A 106 -6.57 15.92 7.59
C GLY A 106 -6.03 15.38 6.27
N ALA A 107 -5.08 14.45 6.37
CA ALA A 107 -4.45 13.77 5.24
C ALA A 107 -4.61 12.25 5.38
N TRP A 108 -4.82 11.57 4.26
CA TRP A 108 -5.04 10.14 4.22
C TRP A 108 -4.34 9.48 3.04
N LEU A 109 -3.94 8.23 3.27
CA LEU A 109 -3.62 7.27 2.23
C LEU A 109 -4.83 6.34 2.08
N CYS A 110 -5.57 6.48 0.98
CA CYS A 110 -6.79 5.75 0.69
C CYS A 110 -6.48 4.47 -0.10
N GLU A 111 -7.25 3.40 0.10
CA GLU A 111 -7.14 2.19 -0.71
C GLU A 111 -7.60 2.42 -2.16
N ALA A 112 -8.64 3.23 -2.33
CA ALA A 112 -9.14 3.63 -3.64
C ALA A 112 -9.55 5.11 -3.63
N MET A 113 -9.66 5.71 -4.81
CA MET A 113 -10.36 6.98 -5.00
C MET A 113 -11.79 6.71 -5.43
N ALA A 114 -12.75 7.40 -4.81
CA ALA A 114 -14.13 7.42 -5.25
C ALA A 114 -14.25 8.20 -6.57
N GLU A 115 -15.20 7.80 -7.42
CA GLU A 115 -15.50 8.47 -8.69
C GLU A 115 -16.28 9.79 -8.46
N SER A 116 -15.64 10.76 -7.81
CA SER A 116 -16.18 12.10 -7.49
C SER A 116 -15.18 13.21 -7.85
N TYR A 117 -15.65 14.47 -7.84
CA TYR A 117 -14.81 15.65 -8.05
C TYR A 117 -15.20 16.74 -7.04
N PRO A 118 -14.33 17.09 -6.05
CA PRO A 118 -13.01 16.50 -5.83
C PRO A 118 -13.10 15.02 -5.40
N PRO A 119 -12.04 14.23 -5.62
CA PRO A 119 -12.04 12.82 -5.22
C PRO A 119 -12.10 12.69 -3.70
N GLN A 120 -12.78 11.65 -3.24
CA GLN A 120 -12.82 11.26 -1.83
C GLN A 120 -12.19 9.88 -1.67
N CYS A 121 -11.74 9.52 -0.45
CA CYS A 121 -11.31 8.14 -0.20
C CYS A 121 -12.47 7.17 -0.43
N GLY A 122 -12.23 6.14 -1.25
CA GLY A 122 -13.04 4.94 -1.35
C GLY A 122 -12.41 3.81 -0.53
N GLY A 123 -13.24 3.02 0.15
CA GLY A 123 -12.77 1.87 0.94
C GLY A 123 -12.10 2.26 2.26
N GLU A 124 -11.09 1.49 2.67
CA GLU A 124 -10.30 1.78 3.86
C GLU A 124 -9.28 2.90 3.64
N ARG A 125 -8.86 3.53 4.73
CA ARG A 125 -7.92 4.66 4.70
C ARG A 125 -7.02 4.65 5.92
N LEU A 126 -5.78 5.07 5.74
CA LEU A 126 -4.81 5.35 6.80
C LEU A 126 -4.68 6.85 7.00
N SER A 127 -4.68 7.32 8.25
CA SER A 127 -4.39 8.72 8.55
C SER A 127 -2.91 8.99 8.38
N VAL A 128 -2.51 10.02 7.64
CA VAL A 128 -1.11 10.41 7.48
C VAL A 128 -0.77 11.50 8.50
N SER A 129 0.21 11.24 9.38
CA SER A 129 0.58 12.18 10.46
C SER A 129 1.46 13.33 10.01
N ASN A 130 2.27 13.11 9.00
CA ASN A 130 3.30 14.03 8.53
C ASN A 130 3.27 14.15 7.00
N PRO A 131 2.19 14.65 6.39
CA PRO A 131 2.05 14.71 4.94
C PRO A 131 3.16 15.55 4.26
N ASP A 132 3.74 16.52 4.96
CA ASP A 132 4.86 17.34 4.47
C ASP A 132 6.12 16.51 4.15
N ALA A 133 6.25 15.31 4.73
CA ALA A 133 7.37 14.40 4.48
C ALA A 133 7.35 13.76 3.08
N MET A 134 6.27 13.95 2.31
CA MET A 134 6.24 13.52 0.91
C MET A 134 7.08 14.42 -0.01
N GLY A 135 7.66 15.49 0.50
CA GLY A 135 8.50 16.40 -0.27
C GLY A 135 7.71 17.15 -1.34
N ALA A 136 8.37 17.46 -2.46
CA ALA A 136 7.83 18.31 -3.52
C ALA A 136 6.90 17.58 -4.51
N LEU A 137 6.01 16.71 -4.02
CA LEU A 137 4.98 16.10 -4.88
C LEU A 137 4.04 17.17 -5.46
N VAL A 138 3.74 17.04 -6.75
CA VAL A 138 2.77 17.93 -7.41
C VAL A 138 1.38 17.40 -7.11
N LEU A 139 0.67 18.10 -6.23
CA LEU A 139 -0.72 17.82 -5.91
C LEU A 139 -1.65 18.66 -6.77
N ILE A 140 -2.79 18.07 -7.11
CA ILE A 140 -3.93 18.76 -7.72
C ILE A 140 -4.78 19.31 -6.59
N GLU A 141 -5.36 20.49 -6.78
CA GLU A 141 -6.15 21.18 -5.76
C GLU A 141 -7.53 21.56 -6.31
N GLU A 142 -8.57 21.33 -5.51
CA GLU A 142 -9.90 21.89 -5.70
C GLU A 142 -10.52 22.26 -4.34
N GLY A 143 -10.75 23.56 -4.14
CA GLY A 143 -11.22 24.09 -2.86
C GLY A 143 -10.21 23.79 -1.75
N ASP A 144 -10.67 23.11 -0.71
CA ASP A 144 -9.82 22.67 0.42
C ASP A 144 -9.24 21.27 0.22
N THR A 145 -9.51 20.59 -0.91
CA THR A 145 -9.07 19.21 -1.17
C THR A 145 -7.86 19.21 -2.10
N GLN A 146 -6.83 18.45 -1.73
CA GLN A 146 -5.65 18.19 -2.53
C GLN A 146 -5.43 16.68 -2.70
N TRP A 147 -4.98 16.24 -3.87
CA TRP A 147 -4.71 14.82 -4.12
C TRP A 147 -3.62 14.62 -5.17
N TYR A 148 -3.04 13.43 -5.19
CA TYR A 148 -2.16 12.97 -6.27
C TYR A 148 -2.96 12.15 -7.28
N GLU A 149 -2.71 12.35 -8.58
CA GLU A 149 -3.52 11.75 -9.67
C GLU A 149 -3.31 10.24 -9.84
N GLY A 150 -2.34 9.65 -9.14
CA GLY A 150 -2.04 8.22 -9.13
C GLY A 150 -1.93 7.62 -7.72
N SER A 151 -1.52 6.37 -7.66
CA SER A 151 -1.10 5.76 -6.41
C SER A 151 0.36 6.08 -6.12
N LEU A 152 0.69 6.25 -4.84
CA LEU A 152 2.05 6.41 -4.33
C LEU A 152 2.40 5.19 -3.50
N THR A 153 3.65 4.74 -3.59
CA THR A 153 4.21 3.82 -2.60
C THR A 153 5.10 4.62 -1.67
N LEU A 154 4.79 4.62 -0.38
CA LEU A 154 5.52 5.38 0.64
C LEU A 154 6.08 4.43 1.70
N MET A 155 7.34 4.60 2.06
CA MET A 155 7.94 3.93 3.22
C MET A 155 7.50 4.64 4.50
N GLY A 156 7.09 3.89 5.53
CA GLY A 156 6.70 4.46 6.80
C GLY A 156 6.42 3.42 7.88
N THR A 157 5.87 3.87 9.01
CA THR A 157 5.39 2.99 10.09
C THR A 157 3.88 3.17 10.28
N VAL A 158 3.17 2.10 10.63
CA VAL A 158 1.71 2.13 10.86
C VAL A 158 1.42 1.80 12.32
N SER A 159 0.98 2.78 13.09
CA SER A 159 0.57 2.58 14.49
C SER A 159 -0.81 3.16 14.73
N ASP A 160 -1.71 2.37 15.32
CA ASP A 160 -3.09 2.78 15.66
C ASP A 160 -3.86 3.40 14.47
N GLY A 161 -3.77 2.79 13.28
CA GLY A 161 -4.43 3.29 12.06
C GLY A 161 -3.84 4.58 11.49
N THR A 162 -2.66 4.94 11.96
CA THR A 162 -1.94 6.16 11.58
C THR A 162 -0.62 5.79 10.93
N PHE A 163 -0.40 6.29 9.73
CA PHE A 163 0.83 6.15 8.96
C PHE A 163 1.74 7.36 9.20
N THR A 164 3.01 7.10 9.52
CA THR A 164 4.06 8.10 9.60
C THR A 164 5.10 7.80 8.53
N ILE A 165 5.24 8.71 7.57
CA ILE A 165 6.18 8.62 6.45
C ILE A 165 7.59 8.71 7.01
N LEU A 166 8.46 7.79 6.59
CA LEU A 166 9.89 7.85 6.86
C LEU A 166 10.56 8.60 5.71
N THR A 167 11.26 9.67 6.07
CA THR A 167 12.17 10.39 5.16
C THR A 167 13.58 9.88 5.40
N ASP A 168 14.37 9.76 4.33
CA ASP A 168 15.81 9.64 4.52
C ASP A 168 16.35 10.98 5.06
N PRO A 169 17.03 11.01 6.21
CA PRO A 169 17.51 12.26 6.79
C PRO A 169 18.75 12.82 6.08
N ASP A 170 19.40 12.04 5.23
CA ASP A 170 20.66 12.40 4.56
C ASP A 170 20.47 12.71 3.07
N GLY A 171 19.38 12.21 2.46
CA GLY A 171 18.96 12.46 1.08
C GLY A 171 19.87 11.82 0.04
#